data_AF-A0A1F4N400-F1
#
_entry.id   AF-A0A1F4N400-F1
#
_cell.length_a   1.000
_cell.length_b   1.000
_cell.length_c   1.000
_cell.angle_alpha   90.00
_cell.angle_beta   90.00
_cell.angle_gamma   90.00
#
_symmetry.space_group_name_H-M   'P 1'
#
loop_
_entity.id
_entity.type
_entity.pdbx_description
1 polymer ?
#
loop_
_entity_poly.entity_id
_entity_poly.type
_entity_poly.pdbx_seq_one_letter_code
_entity_poly.pdbx_strand_id
1 'polypeptide(L)'
;MIARINNYIQRRLQQENLEVVPLKRVAVWLAEEGILQDTLSSPGFPLRRHVWRENIFGASKIGQKYWVVARLKQYEEILDPGDLREIFGLKSRTSLYRKIKQEKIPFIRNRKRGIYFRISELLTWALERKDSEIYLMMQKKYNEIKRESAFPKLR
;
A
#
# COMPACT_ATOMS: atom_id res chain seq x y z
N MET A 1 1.73 -6.70 1.89
CA MET A 1 0.27 -6.87 2.13
C MET A 1 -0.46 -5.55 2.37
N ILE A 2 -0.12 -4.75 3.38
CA ILE A 2 -0.88 -3.51 3.68
C ILE A 2 -0.66 -2.44 2.61
N ALA A 3 0.58 -2.31 2.11
CA ALA A 3 0.87 -1.46 0.97
C ALA A 3 0.02 -1.87 -0.24
N ARG A 4 -0.04 -3.17 -0.57
CA ARG A 4 -0.88 -3.72 -1.64
C ARG A 4 -2.37 -3.36 -1.48
N ILE A 5 -2.92 -3.49 -0.28
CA ILE A 5 -4.31 -3.09 0.01
C ILE A 5 -4.52 -1.59 -0.23
N ASN A 6 -3.65 -0.72 0.30
CA ASN A 6 -3.80 0.72 0.15
C ASN A 6 -3.66 1.17 -1.31
N ASN A 7 -2.63 0.67 -2.00
CA ASN A 7 -2.38 0.94 -3.40
C ASN A 7 -3.60 0.57 -4.25
N TYR A 8 -4.13 -0.63 -4.02
CA TYR A 8 -5.34 -1.11 -4.69
C TYR A 8 -6.54 -0.20 -4.47
N ILE A 9 -6.86 0.12 -3.21
CA ILE A 9 -8.04 0.95 -2.87
C ILE A 9 -7.94 2.33 -3.51
N GLN A 10 -6.78 2.99 -3.40
CA GLN A 10 -6.59 4.36 -3.87
C GLN A 10 -6.64 4.43 -5.40
N ARG A 11 -6.07 3.44 -6.10
CA ARG A 11 -6.21 3.32 -7.56
C ARG A 11 -7.65 3.10 -8.00
N ARG A 12 -8.37 2.18 -7.33
CA ARG A 12 -9.76 1.89 -7.69
C ARG A 12 -10.65 3.12 -7.53
N LEU A 13 -10.47 3.85 -6.42
CA LEU A 13 -11.13 5.13 -6.19
C LEU A 13 -10.78 6.17 -7.28
N GLN A 14 -9.52 6.23 -7.71
CA GLN A 14 -9.10 7.13 -8.78
C GLN A 14 -9.74 6.78 -10.12
N GLN A 15 -9.72 5.51 -10.51
CA GLN A 15 -10.23 5.03 -11.80
C GLN A 15 -11.75 5.12 -11.92
N GLU A 16 -12.48 4.77 -10.86
CA GLU A 16 -13.95 4.93 -10.83
C GLU A 16 -14.38 6.39 -10.56
N ASN A 17 -13.42 7.32 -10.44
CA ASN A 17 -13.62 8.71 -10.05
C ASN A 17 -14.47 8.89 -8.78
N LEU A 18 -14.27 8.02 -7.78
CA LEU A 18 -14.95 8.07 -6.50
C LEU A 18 -14.13 8.87 -5.49
N GLU A 19 -14.76 9.83 -4.82
CA GLU A 19 -14.12 10.56 -3.73
C GLU A 19 -14.12 9.78 -2.42
N VAL A 20 -15.15 8.99 -2.19
CA VAL A 20 -15.35 8.25 -0.94
C VAL A 20 -16.14 6.98 -1.21
N VAL A 21 -15.83 5.92 -0.48
CA VAL A 21 -16.52 4.64 -0.60
C VAL A 21 -16.79 4.01 0.77
N PRO A 22 -17.94 3.35 0.99
CA PRO A 22 -18.17 2.59 2.21
C PRO A 22 -17.20 1.42 2.35
N LEU A 23 -16.76 1.14 3.59
CA LEU A 23 -15.80 0.07 3.87
C LEU A 23 -16.29 -1.31 3.41
N LYS A 24 -17.62 -1.53 3.39
CA LYS A 24 -18.23 -2.77 2.88
C LYS A 24 -17.91 -2.99 1.40
N ARG A 25 -18.01 -1.95 0.56
CA ARG A 25 -17.70 -2.05 -0.88
C ARG A 25 -16.20 -2.28 -1.10
N VAL A 26 -15.35 -1.68 -0.28
CA VAL A 26 -13.91 -1.97 -0.28
C VAL A 26 -13.62 -3.43 0.04
N ALA A 27 -14.29 -4.01 1.03
CA ALA A 27 -14.11 -5.42 1.39
C ALA A 27 -14.46 -6.34 0.21
N VAL A 28 -15.57 -6.07 -0.48
CA VAL A 28 -15.98 -6.81 -1.68
C VAL A 28 -14.89 -6.74 -2.76
N TRP A 29 -14.43 -5.53 -3.09
CA TRP A 29 -13.38 -5.36 -4.09
C TRP A 29 -12.08 -6.11 -3.76
N LEU A 30 -11.69 -6.12 -2.48
CA LEU A 30 -10.46 -6.82 -2.05
C LEU A 30 -10.63 -8.34 -2.05
N ALA A 31 -11.85 -8.83 -1.81
CA ALA A 31 -12.17 -10.26 -1.87
C ALA A 31 -12.21 -10.77 -3.31
N GLU A 32 -12.85 -10.02 -4.22
CA GLU A 32 -12.92 -10.33 -5.66
C GLU A 32 -11.53 -10.48 -6.29
N GLU A 33 -10.57 -9.65 -5.87
CA GLU A 33 -9.19 -9.68 -6.36
C GLU A 33 -8.27 -10.64 -5.57
N GLY A 34 -8.82 -11.35 -4.57
CA GLY A 34 -8.05 -12.24 -3.71
C GLY A 34 -6.95 -11.54 -2.88
N ILE A 35 -6.98 -10.20 -2.77
CA ILE A 35 -6.00 -9.42 -1.99
C ILE A 35 -6.25 -9.60 -0.49
N LEU A 36 -7.51 -9.68 -0.10
CA LEU A 36 -7.93 -9.92 1.27
C LEU A 36 -9.10 -10.91 1.26
N GLN A 37 -8.81 -12.16 1.59
CA GLN A 37 -9.85 -13.17 1.73
C GLN A 37 -10.55 -12.98 3.08
N ASP A 38 -11.87 -12.83 3.01
CA ASP A 38 -12.72 -12.92 4.18
C ASP A 38 -12.88 -14.38 4.60
N THR A 39 -12.97 -14.63 5.91
CA THR A 39 -13.55 -15.89 6.37
C THR A 39 -15.06 -15.83 6.13
N LEU A 40 -15.66 -16.91 5.61
CA LEU A 40 -17.11 -17.01 5.37
C LEU A 40 -17.96 -16.63 6.60
N SER A 41 -17.43 -16.87 7.80
CA SER A 41 -18.06 -16.54 9.07
C SER A 41 -18.04 -15.05 9.44
N SER A 42 -17.15 -14.24 8.84
CA SER A 42 -16.93 -12.85 9.23
C SER A 42 -16.54 -11.92 8.06
N PRO A 43 -17.43 -11.70 7.07
CA PRO A 43 -17.15 -10.81 5.93
C PRO A 43 -16.77 -9.38 6.35
N GLY A 44 -15.68 -8.85 5.80
CA GLY A 44 -15.07 -7.55 6.07
C GLY A 44 -14.32 -7.43 7.40
N PHE A 45 -14.21 -8.50 8.20
CA PHE A 45 -13.53 -8.45 9.50
C PHE A 45 -12.01 -8.20 9.40
N PRO A 46 -11.26 -8.85 8.49
CA PRO A 46 -9.84 -8.55 8.28
C PRO A 46 -9.61 -7.08 7.93
N LEU A 47 -10.45 -6.50 7.06
CA LEU A 47 -10.33 -5.11 6.67
C LEU A 47 -10.63 -4.16 7.85
N ARG A 48 -11.70 -4.41 8.61
CA ARG A 48 -12.04 -3.63 9.81
C ARG A 48 -10.91 -3.60 10.83
N ARG A 49 -10.22 -4.73 11.03
CA ARG A 49 -9.04 -4.80 11.93
C ARG A 49 -7.93 -3.86 11.46
N HIS A 50 -7.68 -3.78 10.15
CA HIS A 50 -6.69 -2.85 9.60
C HIS A 50 -7.12 -1.39 9.74
N VAL A 51 -8.40 -1.08 9.55
CA VAL A 51 -8.96 0.25 9.77
C VAL A 51 -8.80 0.69 11.23
N TRP A 52 -9.14 -0.17 12.21
CA TRP A 52 -8.98 0.16 13.64
C TRP A 52 -7.51 0.35 14.05
N ARG A 53 -6.60 -0.34 13.38
CA ARG A 53 -5.15 -0.17 13.51
C ARG A 53 -4.61 1.03 12.72
N GLU A 54 -5.49 1.79 12.07
CA GLU A 54 -5.17 2.96 11.24
C GLU A 54 -4.29 2.64 10.02
N ASN A 55 -4.22 1.37 9.61
CA ASN A 55 -3.38 0.93 8.49
C ASN A 55 -3.96 1.23 7.11
N ILE A 56 -5.22 1.64 7.02
CA ILE A 56 -5.89 1.97 5.77
C ILE A 56 -5.93 3.49 5.61
N PHE A 57 -5.28 3.98 4.57
CA PHE A 57 -5.12 5.40 4.27
C PHE A 57 -6.44 5.95 3.72
N GLY A 58 -6.81 7.13 4.20
CA GLY A 58 -8.11 7.73 3.90
C GLY A 58 -9.29 7.11 4.66
N ALA A 59 -9.06 6.14 5.55
CA ALA A 59 -10.13 5.56 6.35
C ALA A 59 -10.59 6.52 7.45
N SER A 60 -11.90 6.77 7.53
CA SER A 60 -12.51 7.61 8.56
C SER A 60 -13.92 7.12 8.91
N LYS A 61 -14.43 7.55 10.06
CA LYS A 61 -15.83 7.34 10.43
C LYS A 61 -16.67 8.54 9.99
N ILE A 62 -17.80 8.27 9.35
CA ILE A 62 -18.87 9.25 9.17
C ILE A 62 -19.90 9.02 10.29
N GLY A 63 -20.06 10.02 11.15
CA GLY A 63 -20.87 9.92 12.36
C GLY A 63 -20.40 8.81 13.31
N GLN A 64 -21.32 8.18 14.03
CA GLN A 64 -20.99 7.13 15.01
C GLN A 64 -20.94 5.71 14.43
N LYS A 65 -21.45 5.48 13.20
CA LYS A 65 -21.81 4.11 12.75
C LYS A 65 -21.02 3.59 11.55
N TYR A 66 -20.57 4.43 10.61
CA TYR A 66 -20.10 3.94 9.30
C TYR A 66 -18.65 4.31 9.02
N TRP A 67 -17.84 3.30 8.68
CA TRP A 67 -16.49 3.52 8.17
C TRP A 67 -16.52 3.70 6.66
N VAL A 68 -15.78 4.68 6.18
CA VAL A 68 -15.55 4.95 4.77
C VAL A 68 -14.05 5.02 4.48
N VAL A 69 -13.69 4.94 3.21
CA VAL A 69 -12.34 5.25 2.73
C VAL A 69 -12.44 6.35 1.68
N ALA A 70 -11.74 7.46 1.91
CA ALA A 70 -11.66 8.58 0.98
C ALA A 70 -10.44 8.45 0.06
N ARG A 71 -10.60 8.94 -1.17
CA ARG A 71 -9.52 9.11 -2.15
C ARG A 71 -8.59 10.22 -1.68
N LEU A 72 -7.31 9.92 -1.60
CA LEU A 72 -6.29 10.90 -1.25
C LEU A 72 -5.82 11.59 -2.54
N LYS A 73 -5.93 12.93 -2.58
CA LYS A 73 -5.58 13.75 -3.76
C LYS A 73 -4.13 13.57 -4.22
N GLN A 74 -3.23 13.32 -3.28
CA GLN A 74 -1.79 13.15 -3.50
C GLN A 74 -1.35 11.77 -2.99
N TYR A 75 -2.13 10.73 -3.28
CA TYR A 75 -1.71 9.38 -2.97
C TYR A 75 -0.53 8.97 -3.84
N GLU A 76 0.51 8.44 -3.20
CA GLU A 76 1.64 7.85 -3.89
C GLU A 76 1.71 6.38 -3.53
N GLU A 77 2.08 5.57 -4.51
CA GLU A 77 2.25 4.14 -4.36
C GLU A 77 3.32 3.85 -3.31
N ILE A 78 3.01 2.93 -2.40
CA ILE A 78 3.89 2.55 -1.31
C ILE A 78 4.33 1.09 -1.38
N LEU A 79 5.43 0.79 -0.72
CA LEU A 79 5.94 -0.55 -0.46
C LEU A 79 5.88 -0.88 1.04
N ASP A 80 5.70 -2.16 1.35
CA ASP A 80 5.89 -2.67 2.71
C ASP A 80 7.39 -2.97 2.94
N PRO A 81 7.84 -3.09 4.21
CA PRO A 81 9.20 -3.53 4.51
C PRO A 81 9.56 -4.91 3.92
N GLY A 82 8.56 -5.75 3.63
CA GLY A 82 8.78 -7.03 2.95
C GLY A 82 9.31 -6.86 1.53
N ASP A 83 8.66 -6.00 0.74
CA ASP A 83 9.04 -5.71 -0.64
C ASP A 83 10.44 -5.09 -0.70
N LEU A 84 10.73 -4.13 0.18
CA LEU A 84 12.02 -3.47 0.21
C LEU A 84 13.16 -4.42 0.64
N ARG A 85 12.87 -5.35 1.55
CA ARG A 85 13.81 -6.40 1.95
C ARG A 85 14.17 -7.30 0.76
N GLU A 86 13.18 -7.65 -0.07
CA GLU A 86 13.40 -8.45 -1.29
C GLU A 86 14.23 -7.70 -2.33
N ILE A 87 13.91 -6.42 -2.56
CA ILE A 87 14.67 -5.53 -3.46
C ILE A 87 16.15 -5.47 -3.04
N PHE A 88 16.43 -5.36 -1.74
CA PHE A 88 17.81 -5.33 -1.25
C PHE A 88 18.45 -6.71 -1.04
N GLY A 89 17.77 -7.81 -1.38
CA GLY A 89 18.29 -9.17 -1.18
C GLY A 89 18.57 -9.52 0.29
N LEU A 90 17.86 -8.92 1.24
CA LEU A 90 18.17 -9.03 2.68
C LEU A 90 17.47 -10.22 3.33
N LYS A 91 18.19 -10.93 4.20
CA LYS A 91 17.65 -12.12 4.90
C LYS A 91 16.64 -11.78 6.01
N SER A 92 16.71 -10.59 6.61
CA SER A 92 15.89 -10.24 7.77
C SER A 92 15.39 -8.79 7.76
N ARG A 93 14.30 -8.54 8.50
CA ARG A 93 13.82 -7.17 8.77
C ARG A 93 14.81 -6.36 9.59
N THR A 94 15.54 -6.99 10.50
CA THR A 94 16.59 -6.31 11.30
C THR A 94 17.70 -5.77 10.41
N SER A 95 18.14 -6.54 9.41
CA SER A 95 19.11 -6.09 8.41
C SER A 95 18.57 -4.91 7.60
N LEU A 96 17.30 -4.97 7.20
CA LEU A 96 16.64 -3.87 6.50
C LEU A 96 16.63 -2.60 7.34
N TYR A 97 16.19 -2.66 8.60
CA TYR A 97 16.13 -1.47 9.47
C TYR A 97 17.51 -0.87 9.74
N ARG A 98 18.55 -1.72 9.82
CA ARG A 98 19.94 -1.25 9.91
C ARG A 98 20.35 -0.49 8.65
N LYS A 99 20.07 -1.04 7.46
CA LYS A 99 20.36 -0.40 6.17
C LYS A 99 19.60 0.91 6.01
N ILE A 100 18.31 0.95 6.36
CA ILE A 100 17.50 2.19 6.35
C ILE A 100 18.16 3.28 7.17
N LYS A 101 18.63 2.96 8.38
CA LYS A 101 19.31 3.92 9.25
C LYS A 101 20.67 4.36 8.68
N GLN A 102 21.47 3.42 8.21
CA GLN A 102 22.83 3.69 7.70
C GLN A 102 22.82 4.52 6.41
N GLU A 103 21.90 4.20 5.50
CA GLU A 103 21.84 4.82 4.17
C GLU A 103 20.78 5.92 4.05
N LYS A 104 20.14 6.26 5.18
CA LYS A 104 19.10 7.28 5.28
C LYS A 104 17.99 7.09 4.25
N ILE A 105 17.54 5.85 4.08
CA ILE A 105 16.48 5.51 3.12
C ILE A 105 15.19 6.22 3.55
N PRO A 106 14.53 6.97 2.64
CA PRO A 106 13.30 7.70 2.98
C PRO A 106 12.17 6.72 3.29
N PHE A 107 11.40 7.00 4.33
CA PHE A 107 10.24 6.21 4.72
C PHE A 107 9.17 7.09 5.37
N ILE A 108 7.92 6.64 5.27
CA ILE A 108 6.80 7.22 5.99
C ILE A 108 6.44 6.35 7.19
N ARG A 109 6.09 7.00 8.30
CA ARG A 109 5.64 6.32 9.51
C ARG A 109 4.18 6.64 9.75
N ASN A 110 3.38 5.59 9.89
CA ASN A 110 1.99 5.73 10.31
C ASN A 110 1.89 5.87 11.84
N ARG A 111 0.88 6.60 12.31
CA ARG A 111 0.63 6.97 13.72
C ARG A 111 0.75 5.79 14.69
N LYS A 112 0.32 4.58 14.27
CA LYS A 112 0.32 3.35 15.08
C LYS A 112 1.46 2.36 14.82
N ARG A 113 2.59 2.78 14.20
CA ARG A 113 3.88 2.03 14.03
C ARG A 113 4.11 1.30 12.70
N GLY A 114 3.25 1.45 11.68
CA GLY A 114 3.57 0.96 10.32
C GLY A 114 4.68 1.81 9.68
N ILE A 115 5.69 1.18 9.09
CA ILE A 115 6.68 1.83 8.22
C ILE A 115 6.35 1.44 6.77
N TYR A 116 6.27 2.43 5.90
CA TYR A 116 6.06 2.24 4.47
C TYR A 116 7.04 3.12 3.68
N PHE A 117 7.19 2.85 2.39
CA PHE A 117 8.14 3.57 1.54
C PHE A 117 7.43 4.05 0.28
N ARG A 118 7.43 5.35 0.01
CA ARG A 118 6.91 5.87 -1.26
C ARG A 118 7.85 5.46 -2.38
N ILE A 119 7.30 4.90 -3.45
CA ILE A 119 8.12 4.39 -4.56
C ILE A 119 8.88 5.52 -5.26
N SER A 120 8.24 6.68 -5.45
CA SER A 120 8.85 7.89 -5.99
C SER A 120 10.10 8.33 -5.20
N GLU A 121 9.97 8.45 -3.87
CA GLU A 121 11.06 8.84 -2.97
C GLU A 121 12.22 7.83 -3.03
N LEU A 122 11.90 6.53 -3.10
CA LEU A 122 12.90 5.48 -3.24
C LEU A 122 13.64 5.55 -4.59
N LEU A 123 12.93 5.82 -5.69
CA LEU A 123 13.53 5.98 -7.01
C LEU A 123 14.46 7.20 -7.05
N THR A 124 14.01 8.34 -6.53
CA THR A 124 14.83 9.55 -6.40
C THR A 124 16.07 9.28 -5.55
N TRP A 125 15.90 8.63 -4.39
CA TRP A 125 17.01 8.26 -3.50
C TRP A 125 18.03 7.34 -4.20
N ALA A 126 17.57 6.36 -5.00
CA ALA A 126 18.47 5.47 -5.74
C ALA A 126 19.24 6.21 -6.84
N LEU A 127 18.58 7.12 -7.57
CA LEU A 127 19.21 7.96 -8.60
C LEU A 127 20.27 8.89 -8.02
N GLU A 128 19.99 9.57 -6.92
CA GLU A 128 20.95 10.46 -6.24
C GLU A 128 22.23 9.74 -5.82
N ARG A 129 22.10 8.45 -5.49
CA ARG A 129 23.21 7.57 -5.10
C ARG A 129 23.89 6.89 -6.27
N LYS A 130 23.39 7.07 -7.49
CA LYS A 130 23.83 6.39 -8.71
C LYS A 130 23.77 4.86 -8.60
N ASP A 131 22.86 4.34 -7.78
CA ASP A 131 22.67 2.91 -7.57
C ASP A 131 21.71 2.36 -8.64
N SER A 132 22.28 2.09 -9.81
CA SER A 132 21.52 1.70 -11.01
C SER A 132 20.83 0.35 -10.85
N GLU A 133 21.42 -0.58 -10.11
CA GLU A 133 20.83 -1.91 -9.86
C GLU A 133 19.57 -1.79 -9.01
N ILE A 134 19.67 -1.10 -7.87
CA ILE A 134 18.53 -0.89 -6.99
C ILE A 134 17.43 -0.07 -7.68
N TYR A 135 17.80 0.95 -8.45
CA TYR A 135 16.86 1.71 -9.26
C TYR A 135 16.06 0.80 -10.21
N LEU A 136 16.75 -0.08 -10.96
CA LEU A 136 16.10 -1.00 -11.90
C LEU A 136 15.19 -2.00 -11.17
N MET A 137 15.61 -2.52 -10.02
CA MET A 137 14.80 -3.43 -9.20
C MET A 137 13.53 -2.74 -8.66
N MET A 138 13.66 -1.49 -8.18
CA MET A 138 12.53 -0.68 -7.73
C MET A 138 11.57 -0.35 -8.89
N GLN A 139 12.11 0.02 -10.04
CA GLN A 139 11.32 0.31 -11.25
C GLN A 139 10.56 -0.94 -11.72
N LYS A 140 11.20 -2.11 -11.69
CA LYS A 140 10.55 -3.38 -12.00
C LYS A 140 9.40 -3.66 -11.03
N LYS A 141 9.64 -3.56 -9.73
CA LYS A 141 8.59 -3.75 -8.70
C LYS A 141 7.43 -2.76 -8.87
N TYR A 142 7.72 -1.50 -9.18
CA TYR A 142 6.70 -0.50 -9.47
C TYR A 142 5.81 -0.89 -10.65
N ASN A 143 6.42 -1.37 -11.73
CA ASN A 143 5.71 -1.83 -12.92
C ASN A 143 4.86 -3.07 -12.61
N GLU A 144 5.36 -4.01 -11.80
CA GLU A 144 4.59 -5.17 -11.32
C GLU A 144 3.36 -4.74 -10.54
N ILE A 145 3.52 -3.86 -9.56
CA ILE A 145 2.40 -3.34 -8.77
C ILE A 145 1.41 -2.67 -9.72
N LYS A 146 1.84 -1.81 -10.66
CA LYS A 146 0.95 -1.18 -11.64
C LYS A 146 0.17 -2.18 -12.49
N ARG A 147 0.81 -3.27 -12.94
CA ARG A 147 0.17 -4.32 -13.74
C ARG A 147 -0.85 -5.13 -12.94
N GLU A 148 -0.53 -5.48 -11.69
CA GLU A 148 -1.45 -6.17 -10.78
C GLU A 148 -2.75 -5.40 -10.51
N SER A 149 -2.80 -4.10 -10.81
CA SER A 149 -4.01 -3.28 -10.66
C SER A 149 -4.49 -2.66 -11.98
N ALA A 150 -4.07 -3.22 -13.11
CA ALA A 150 -4.67 -2.91 -14.40
C ALA A 150 -6.04 -3.61 -14.46
N PHE A 151 -7.08 -2.90 -14.03
CA PHE A 151 -8.43 -3.44 -14.09
C PHE A 151 -8.90 -3.48 -15.55
N PRO A 152 -9.57 -4.56 -15.97
CA PRO A 152 -10.23 -4.56 -17.27
C PRO A 152 -11.19 -3.37 -17.33
N LYS A 153 -11.15 -2.61 -18.43
CA LYS A 153 -12.14 -1.56 -18.69
C LYS A 153 -13.52 -2.22 -18.59
N LEU A 154 -14.36 -1.75 -17.67
CA LEU A 154 -15.77 -2.10 -17.65
C LEU A 154 -16.33 -1.76 -19.04
N ARG A 155 -16.74 -2.79 -19.78
CA ARG A 155 -17.46 -2.67 -21.05
C ARG A 155 -18.88 -2.21 -20.77
#